data_AF-A0A978VU28-F1
#
_entry.id   AF-A0A978VU28-F1
#
_cell.length_a   1.000
_cell.length_b   1.000
_cell.length_c   1.000
_cell.angle_alpha   90.00
_cell.angle_beta   90.00
_cell.angle_gamma   90.00
#
_symmetry.space_group_name_H-M   'P 1'
#
loop_
_entity.id
_entity.type
_entity.pdbx_description
1 polymer ?
#
loop_
_entity_poly.entity_id
_entity_poly.type
_entity_poly.pdbx_seq_one_letter_code
_entity_poly.pdbx_strand_id
1 'polypeptide(L)'
;MANKQVDNIISLVVLVDKEKKRVIFAESDDDLVDTFFSFMTILVGTIIRLSSDKSAAKIGCINNLYKSVENIDDKHFHSRAFKQMLQSPRNNAESHCSKLKLKIDQQTTRCGRLMDAEVSMTKGESKTPSFSDKDGDDLQVMSMSTAASLSLVSKLGIMDWNGIEKNIFTLGVGEVLNLLVCSLVCKTPLTETLLKHKPATALDTGNFVQGKPVEYQMEDKKNIRNGKISIKLMVSKSKKKVCYAEAKKDFVNLLLSFLTIPLGHFLKQKCSSSLNGCIDHLYKSVQDLDEQRLKSNYHKEMLVSPKLASGIGYENDLLGIEEASHPPYYHAQY
;
A
#
# COMPACT_ATOMS: atom_id res chain seq x y z
N MET A 1 -31.18 -19.30 4.58
CA MET A 1 -30.12 -19.70 5.53
C MET A 1 -29.20 -18.51 5.69
N ALA A 2 -29.11 -17.94 6.89
CA ALA A 2 -28.22 -16.83 7.19
C ALA A 2 -26.77 -17.27 6.96
N ASN A 3 -26.09 -16.61 6.02
CA ASN A 3 -24.68 -16.85 5.77
C ASN A 3 -23.93 -16.41 7.03
N LYS A 4 -23.44 -17.36 7.83
CA LYS A 4 -22.56 -17.08 8.97
C LYS A 4 -21.32 -16.40 8.40
N GLN A 5 -21.26 -15.08 8.51
CA GLN A 5 -20.04 -14.32 8.34
C GLN A 5 -19.07 -14.90 9.37
N VAL A 6 -18.11 -15.70 8.91
CA VAL A 6 -16.98 -16.09 9.75
C VAL A 6 -16.26 -14.78 10.02
N ASP A 7 -16.24 -14.36 11.28
CA ASP A 7 -15.54 -13.15 11.68
C ASP A 7 -14.06 -13.36 11.38
N ASN A 8 -13.62 -12.85 10.23
CA ASN A 8 -12.22 -12.72 9.87
C ASN A 8 -11.66 -11.61 10.76
N ILE A 9 -11.32 -11.96 11.99
CA ILE A 9 -10.75 -11.06 12.99
C ILE A 9 -9.41 -11.63 13.49
N ILE A 10 -8.47 -10.74 13.78
CA ILE A 10 -7.17 -11.09 14.36
C ILE A 10 -7.00 -10.35 15.69
N SER A 11 -6.49 -11.03 16.71
CA SER A 11 -6.18 -10.41 17.99
C SER A 11 -4.79 -9.78 17.98
N LEU A 12 -4.69 -8.56 18.48
CA LEU A 12 -3.45 -7.83 18.68
C LEU A 12 -3.33 -7.46 20.16
N VAL A 13 -2.25 -7.87 20.81
CA VAL A 13 -1.93 -7.48 22.18
C VAL A 13 -1.12 -6.20 22.13
N VAL A 14 -1.49 -5.19 22.89
CA VAL A 14 -0.89 -3.85 22.81
C VAL A 14 -0.53 -3.35 24.20
N LEU A 15 0.69 -2.83 24.34
CA LEU A 15 1.09 -2.07 25.53
C LEU A 15 0.90 -0.58 25.27
N VAL A 16 0.17 0.08 26.15
CA VAL A 16 -0.22 1.49 26.03
C VAL A 16 0.36 2.29 27.19
N ASP A 17 1.00 3.42 26.87
CA ASP A 17 1.37 4.47 27.83
C ASP A 17 0.12 5.29 28.12
N LYS A 18 -0.46 5.16 29.32
CA LYS A 18 -1.69 5.88 29.71
C LYS A 18 -1.49 7.38 29.76
N GLU A 19 -0.33 7.82 30.20
CA GLU A 19 -0.03 9.24 30.38
C GLU A 19 0.09 9.93 29.02
N LYS A 20 0.80 9.29 28.09
CA LYS A 20 0.98 9.80 26.72
C LYS A 20 -0.15 9.43 25.77
N LYS A 21 -1.06 8.53 26.18
CA LYS A 21 -2.15 7.96 25.36
C LYS A 21 -1.64 7.42 24.02
N ARG A 22 -0.58 6.61 24.09
CA ARG A 22 0.16 6.14 22.91
C ARG A 22 0.49 4.65 23.03
N VAL A 23 0.44 3.95 21.92
CA VAL A 23 0.96 2.59 21.79
C VAL A 23 2.48 2.59 21.88
N ILE A 24 3.02 1.72 22.73
CA ILE A 24 4.46 1.54 22.92
C ILE A 24 4.94 0.28 22.20
N PHE A 25 4.09 -0.73 22.15
CA PHE A 25 4.45 -2.05 21.68
C PHE A 25 3.21 -2.82 21.28
N ALA A 26 3.32 -3.64 20.25
CA ALA A 26 2.27 -4.57 19.87
C ALA A 26 2.83 -5.97 19.60
N GLU A 27 2.19 -7.00 20.14
CA GLU A 27 2.48 -8.40 19.92
C GLU A 27 1.33 -9.03 19.12
N SER A 28 1.70 -9.74 18.05
CA SER A 28 0.72 -10.35 17.15
C SER A 28 1.06 -11.81 16.85
N ASP A 29 0.09 -12.52 16.31
CA ASP A 29 0.32 -13.79 15.66
C ASP A 29 0.91 -13.61 14.25
N ASP A 30 1.26 -14.73 13.63
CA ASP A 30 1.78 -14.77 12.26
C ASP A 30 0.72 -14.30 11.24
N ASP A 31 -0.57 -14.48 11.54
CA ASP A 31 -1.66 -14.08 10.62
C ASP A 31 -1.68 -12.56 10.41
N LEU A 32 -1.46 -11.77 11.47
CA LEU A 32 -1.38 -10.31 11.34
C LEU A 32 -0.12 -9.87 10.59
N VAL A 33 1.01 -10.53 10.82
CA VAL A 33 2.27 -10.22 10.14
C VAL A 33 2.18 -10.52 8.65
N ASP A 34 1.65 -11.68 8.28
CA ASP A 34 1.37 -12.03 6.89
C ASP A 34 0.45 -10.98 6.24
N THR A 35 -0.55 -10.50 6.98
CA THR A 35 -1.45 -9.43 6.54
C THR A 35 -0.69 -8.12 6.32
N PHE A 36 0.19 -7.71 7.23
CA PHE A 36 0.97 -6.46 7.07
C PHE A 36 1.97 -6.56 5.93
N PHE A 37 2.70 -7.66 5.80
CA PHE A 37 3.60 -7.85 4.66
C PHE A 37 2.85 -7.84 3.33
N SER A 38 1.63 -8.37 3.29
CA SER A 38 0.81 -8.34 2.08
C SER A 38 0.54 -6.91 1.56
N PHE A 39 0.62 -5.88 2.42
CA PHE A 39 0.50 -4.47 2.02
C PHE A 39 1.46 -4.11 0.88
N MET A 40 2.67 -4.69 0.86
CA MET A 40 3.67 -4.44 -0.17
C MET A 40 3.18 -4.85 -1.57
N THR A 41 2.26 -5.81 -1.66
CA THR A 41 1.72 -6.27 -2.94
C THR A 41 0.49 -5.48 -3.38
N ILE A 42 -0.12 -4.69 -2.48
CA ILE A 42 -1.34 -3.94 -2.78
C ILE A 42 -1.00 -2.74 -3.67
N LEU A 43 -1.78 -2.60 -4.74
CA LEU A 43 -1.65 -1.52 -5.70
C LEU A 43 -2.22 -0.22 -5.13
N VAL A 44 -1.57 0.92 -5.38
CA VAL A 44 -2.00 2.25 -4.86
C VAL A 44 -3.47 2.54 -5.16
N GLY A 45 -3.95 2.22 -6.37
CA GLY A 45 -5.35 2.37 -6.76
C GLY A 45 -6.30 1.51 -5.92
N THR A 46 -5.89 0.29 -5.55
CA THR A 46 -6.66 -0.58 -4.65
C THR A 46 -6.75 0.00 -3.24
N ILE A 47 -5.66 0.57 -2.71
CA ILE A 47 -5.68 1.24 -1.40
C ILE A 47 -6.68 2.40 -1.41
N ILE A 48 -6.65 3.24 -2.44
CA ILE A 48 -7.57 4.39 -2.58
C ILE A 48 -9.02 3.93 -2.73
N ARG A 49 -9.28 2.93 -3.57
CA ARG A 49 -10.61 2.34 -3.75
C ARG A 49 -11.19 1.87 -2.42
N LEU A 50 -10.43 1.04 -1.70
CA LEU A 50 -10.91 0.42 -0.47
C LEU A 50 -11.07 1.45 0.66
N SER A 51 -10.18 2.44 0.72
CA SER A 51 -10.19 3.46 1.77
C SER A 51 -11.33 4.47 1.60
N SER A 52 -11.80 4.72 0.37
CA SER A 52 -12.84 5.71 0.10
C SER A 52 -14.17 5.44 0.81
N ASP A 53 -14.47 4.18 1.15
CA ASP A 53 -15.68 3.78 1.85
C ASP A 53 -15.50 3.58 3.37
N LYS A 54 -14.25 3.49 3.84
CA LYS A 54 -13.93 2.96 5.19
C LYS A 54 -12.98 3.81 6.02
N SER A 55 -12.23 4.72 5.42
CA SER A 55 -11.29 5.60 6.11
C SER A 55 -11.54 7.06 5.69
N ALA A 56 -11.51 7.99 6.65
CA ALA A 56 -11.62 9.42 6.31
C ALA A 56 -10.26 10.06 5.97
N ALA A 57 -9.15 9.31 6.11
CA ALA A 57 -7.82 9.78 5.76
C ALA A 57 -7.60 9.69 4.23
N LYS A 58 -7.11 10.78 3.62
CA LYS A 58 -6.79 10.85 2.19
C LYS A 58 -5.30 10.73 1.97
N ILE A 59 -4.91 10.00 0.93
CA ILE A 59 -3.53 9.86 0.48
C ILE A 59 -3.26 10.97 -0.54
N GLY A 60 -3.04 12.20 -0.06
CA GLY A 60 -2.65 13.34 -0.90
C GLY A 60 -3.52 13.56 -2.15
N CYS A 61 -2.89 13.91 -3.28
CA CYS A 61 -3.58 14.19 -4.55
C CYS A 61 -3.87 12.94 -5.40
N ILE A 62 -3.34 11.76 -5.05
CA ILE A 62 -3.60 10.53 -5.82
C ILE A 62 -5.08 10.11 -5.70
N ASN A 63 -5.76 10.48 -4.60
CA ASN A 63 -7.22 10.38 -4.52
C ASN A 63 -7.94 11.14 -5.65
N ASN A 64 -7.45 12.31 -6.05
CA ASN A 64 -8.06 13.08 -7.16
C ASN A 64 -7.80 12.42 -8.51
N LEU A 65 -6.64 11.76 -8.67
CA LEU A 65 -6.35 10.98 -9.86
C LEU A 65 -7.31 9.79 -9.99
N TYR A 66 -7.50 9.01 -8.91
CA TYR A 66 -8.46 7.91 -8.90
C TYR A 66 -9.88 8.38 -9.23
N LYS A 67 -10.35 9.46 -8.59
CA LYS A 67 -11.65 10.09 -8.92
C LYS A 67 -11.74 10.56 -10.37
N SER A 68 -10.63 10.98 -10.96
CA SER A 68 -10.62 11.36 -12.38
C SER A 68 -10.90 10.14 -13.26
N VAL A 69 -10.34 8.97 -12.93
CA VAL A 69 -10.65 7.72 -13.64
C VAL A 69 -12.12 7.35 -13.53
N GLU A 70 -12.75 7.52 -12.37
CA GLU A 70 -14.18 7.27 -12.19
C GLU A 70 -15.06 8.16 -13.07
N ASN A 71 -14.70 9.45 -13.18
CA ASN A 71 -15.52 10.47 -13.83
C ASN A 71 -15.28 10.61 -15.35
N ILE A 72 -14.11 10.22 -15.87
CA ILE A 72 -13.81 10.32 -17.30
C ILE A 72 -14.66 9.29 -18.08
N ASP A 73 -15.29 9.74 -19.16
CA ASP A 73 -16.09 8.90 -20.07
C ASP A 73 -15.22 7.79 -20.71
N ASP A 74 -15.79 6.58 -20.84
CA ASP A 74 -15.14 5.38 -21.39
C ASP A 74 -14.52 5.64 -22.77
N LYS A 75 -15.08 6.57 -23.57
CA LYS A 75 -14.56 6.95 -24.90
C LYS A 75 -13.15 7.55 -24.90
N HIS A 76 -12.69 8.05 -23.75
CA HIS A 76 -11.35 8.62 -23.59
C HIS A 76 -10.30 7.56 -23.22
N PHE A 77 -10.74 6.33 -22.91
CA PHE A 77 -9.86 5.20 -22.68
C PHE A 77 -9.73 4.35 -23.94
N HIS A 78 -8.61 3.63 -24.05
CA HIS A 78 -8.41 2.70 -25.17
C HIS A 78 -9.47 1.60 -25.24
N SER A 79 -9.93 1.15 -24.07
CA SER A 79 -11.04 0.22 -23.93
C SER A 79 -11.73 0.41 -22.58
N ARG A 80 -12.99 -0.02 -22.50
CA ARG A 80 -13.71 -0.10 -21.22
C ARG A 80 -12.99 -0.99 -20.21
N ALA A 81 -12.38 -2.08 -20.68
CA ALA A 81 -11.61 -3.00 -19.84
C ALA A 81 -10.40 -2.30 -19.21
N PHE A 82 -9.71 -1.42 -19.93
CA PHE A 82 -8.58 -0.65 -19.40
C PHE A 82 -9.02 0.32 -18.30
N LYS A 83 -10.15 1.01 -18.45
CA LYS A 83 -10.72 1.86 -17.39
C LYS A 83 -11.07 1.03 -16.15
N GLN A 84 -11.73 -0.11 -16.33
CA GLN A 84 -12.09 -1.02 -15.23
C GLN A 84 -10.84 -1.55 -14.51
N MET A 85 -9.79 -1.88 -15.26
CA MET A 85 -8.50 -2.27 -14.69
C MET A 85 -7.90 -1.14 -13.84
N LEU A 86 -7.94 0.13 -14.26
CA LEU A 86 -7.44 1.24 -13.42
C LEU A 86 -8.27 1.46 -12.16
N GLN A 87 -9.57 1.17 -12.21
CA GLN A 87 -10.47 1.27 -11.05
C GLN A 87 -10.25 0.12 -10.05
N SER A 88 -9.99 -1.09 -10.55
CA SER A 88 -9.71 -2.27 -9.73
C SER A 88 -8.55 -3.06 -10.32
N PRO A 89 -7.31 -2.59 -10.12
CA PRO A 89 -6.15 -3.21 -10.74
C PRO A 89 -5.84 -4.55 -10.07
N ARG A 90 -5.44 -5.54 -10.87
CA ARG A 90 -5.23 -6.91 -10.40
C ARG A 90 -3.86 -7.03 -9.72
N ASN A 91 -3.87 -7.57 -8.51
CA ASN A 91 -2.66 -7.87 -7.76
C ASN A 91 -2.01 -9.16 -8.30
N ASN A 92 -0.72 -9.11 -8.64
CA ASN A 92 0.01 -10.31 -9.07
C ASN A 92 0.13 -11.38 -7.97
N ALA A 93 0.08 -10.97 -6.70
CA ALA A 93 0.11 -11.85 -5.53
C ALA A 93 -1.30 -12.29 -5.05
N GLU A 94 -2.34 -12.15 -5.89
CA GLU A 94 -3.73 -12.46 -5.54
C GLU A 94 -3.92 -13.86 -4.94
N SER A 95 -3.26 -14.87 -5.52
CA SER A 95 -3.33 -16.27 -5.04
C SER A 95 -2.72 -16.48 -3.66
N HIS A 96 -1.78 -15.61 -3.25
CA HIS A 96 -1.21 -15.61 -1.90
C HIS A 96 -2.11 -14.81 -0.95
N CYS A 97 -2.59 -13.65 -1.38
CA CYS A 97 -3.49 -12.79 -0.59
C CYS A 97 -4.83 -13.48 -0.28
N SER A 98 -5.30 -14.36 -1.17
CA SER A 98 -6.55 -15.11 -0.97
C SER A 98 -6.47 -16.13 0.18
N LYS A 99 -5.25 -16.49 0.63
CA LYS A 99 -4.99 -17.40 1.74
C LYS A 99 -4.85 -16.68 3.08
N LEU A 100 -4.78 -15.35 3.08
CA LEU A 100 -4.71 -14.56 4.31
C LEU A 100 -6.01 -14.72 5.11
N LYS A 101 -5.87 -14.74 6.44
CA LYS A 101 -6.99 -14.69 7.37
C LYS A 101 -7.80 -13.41 7.19
N LEU A 102 -7.12 -12.28 7.01
CA LEU A 102 -7.73 -11.00 6.65
C LEU A 102 -7.55 -10.70 5.17
N LYS A 103 -8.62 -10.85 4.39
CA LYS A 103 -8.66 -10.52 2.96
C LYS A 103 -9.07 -9.05 2.80
N ILE A 104 -8.09 -8.19 2.53
CA ILE A 104 -8.28 -6.73 2.42
C ILE A 104 -9.09 -6.36 1.16
N ASP A 105 -8.81 -7.03 0.04
CA ASP A 105 -9.57 -6.91 -1.20
C ASP A 105 -10.35 -8.20 -1.48
N GLN A 106 -11.68 -8.10 -1.50
CA GLN A 106 -12.58 -9.24 -1.69
C GLN A 106 -13.16 -9.33 -3.11
N GLN A 107 -12.78 -8.40 -4.00
CA GLN A 107 -13.25 -8.46 -5.38
C GLN A 107 -12.53 -9.59 -6.13
N THR A 108 -13.23 -10.71 -6.26
CA THR A 108 -12.98 -11.67 -7.34
C THR A 108 -13.35 -10.99 -8.65
N THR A 109 -12.38 -10.45 -9.38
CA THR A 109 -12.66 -9.94 -10.72
C THR A 109 -13.17 -11.10 -11.57
N ARG A 110 -14.43 -11.01 -12.01
CA ARG A 110 -15.11 -11.99 -12.89
C ARG A 110 -14.51 -12.11 -14.31
N CYS A 111 -13.31 -11.61 -14.55
CA CYS A 111 -12.64 -11.70 -15.84
C CYS A 111 -11.42 -12.61 -15.74
N GLY A 112 -11.68 -13.92 -15.88
CA GLY A 112 -10.69 -15.00 -15.83
C GLY A 112 -10.99 -15.96 -14.70
N ARG A 113 -11.53 -17.15 -15.02
CA ARG A 113 -11.71 -18.21 -14.02
C ARG A 113 -10.32 -18.61 -13.51
N LEU A 114 -10.05 -18.42 -12.22
CA LEU A 114 -8.96 -19.11 -11.54
C LEU A 114 -9.43 -20.54 -11.26
N MET A 115 -8.66 -21.54 -11.68
CA MET A 115 -8.90 -22.91 -11.21
C MET A 115 -8.38 -23.01 -9.78
N ASP A 116 -9.27 -23.43 -8.87
CA ASP A 116 -8.97 -23.70 -7.48
C ASP A 116 -7.97 -24.87 -7.39
N ALA A 117 -6.70 -24.56 -7.11
CA ALA A 117 -5.73 -25.55 -6.67
C ALA A 117 -5.29 -25.18 -5.26
N GLU A 118 -5.87 -25.87 -4.28
CA GLU A 118 -5.49 -25.76 -2.87
C GLU A 118 -4.04 -26.24 -2.70
N VAL A 119 -3.14 -25.30 -2.41
CA VAL A 119 -1.82 -25.61 -1.86
C VAL A 119 -1.87 -25.34 -0.37
N SER A 120 -1.91 -26.42 0.39
CA SER A 120 -1.82 -26.45 1.85
C SER A 120 -0.44 -25.98 2.31
N MET A 121 -0.39 -25.32 3.47
CA MET A 121 0.84 -24.80 4.04
C MET A 121 1.01 -25.35 5.45
N THR A 122 2.09 -26.11 5.67
CA THR A 122 2.50 -26.60 6.98
C THR A 122 3.26 -25.50 7.73
N LYS A 123 2.95 -25.33 9.02
CA LYS A 123 3.63 -24.37 9.92
C LYS A 123 5.01 -24.91 10.31
N GLY A 124 6.05 -24.11 10.09
CA GLY A 124 7.32 -24.25 10.81
C GLY A 124 7.19 -23.69 12.24
N GLU A 125 8.04 -24.15 13.16
CA GLU A 125 8.01 -23.78 14.58
C GLU A 125 8.14 -22.27 14.81
N SER A 126 7.22 -21.70 15.60
CA SER A 126 6.94 -20.27 15.69
C SER A 126 7.72 -19.55 16.81
N LYS A 127 8.40 -18.46 16.48
CA LYS A 127 8.76 -17.38 17.42
C LYS A 127 7.77 -16.24 17.21
N THR A 128 7.11 -15.75 18.28
CA THR A 128 6.10 -14.70 18.17
C THR A 128 6.70 -13.40 17.59
N PRO A 129 6.12 -12.86 16.51
CA PRO A 129 6.52 -11.58 15.98
C PRO A 129 5.92 -10.42 16.80
N SER A 130 6.61 -9.28 16.77
CA SER A 130 6.21 -8.09 17.52
C SER A 130 6.60 -6.80 16.80
N PHE A 131 6.00 -5.69 17.21
CA PHE A 131 6.24 -4.35 16.67
C PHE A 131 6.84 -3.42 17.72
N SER A 132 7.96 -2.77 17.41
CA SER A 132 8.58 -1.79 18.32
C SER A 132 9.60 -0.87 17.66
N ASP A 133 9.66 0.38 18.11
CA ASP A 133 10.87 1.24 18.12
C ASP A 133 10.72 2.29 19.25
N LYS A 134 11.64 3.23 19.42
CA LYS A 134 11.67 4.31 20.43
C LYS A 134 10.33 5.02 20.65
N ASP A 135 9.45 5.03 19.65
CA ASP A 135 8.12 5.64 19.70
C ASP A 135 6.92 4.67 19.61
N GLY A 136 7.16 3.37 19.47
CA GLY A 136 6.18 2.28 19.65
C GLY A 136 5.11 2.08 18.58
N ASP A 137 5.05 2.99 17.62
CA ASP A 137 3.99 3.02 16.59
C ASP A 137 4.50 2.70 15.17
N ASP A 138 5.79 2.50 15.00
CA ASP A 138 6.47 2.55 13.70
C ASP A 138 6.22 1.34 12.77
N LEU A 139 5.37 0.37 13.17
CA LEU A 139 5.08 -0.85 12.40
C LEU A 139 6.31 -1.69 11.98
N GLN A 140 7.46 -1.45 12.61
CA GLN A 140 8.65 -2.27 12.41
C GLN A 140 8.42 -3.66 13.02
N VAL A 141 8.33 -4.70 12.18
CA VAL A 141 8.25 -6.10 12.62
C VAL A 141 9.63 -6.58 13.06
N MET A 142 9.69 -7.20 14.23
CA MET A 142 10.87 -7.91 14.71
C MET A 142 10.51 -9.24 15.36
N SER A 143 11.43 -10.20 15.25
CA SER A 143 11.36 -11.45 16.02
C SER A 143 11.77 -11.20 17.45
N MET A 144 10.94 -11.59 18.42
CA MET A 144 11.40 -11.60 19.80
C MET A 144 12.19 -12.86 20.13
N SER A 145 13.27 -12.65 20.87
CA SER A 145 13.86 -13.58 21.82
C SER A 145 13.81 -12.91 23.19
N THR A 146 13.98 -13.67 24.28
CA THR A 146 14.02 -13.10 25.64
C THR A 146 15.04 -11.96 25.78
N ALA A 147 16.19 -12.07 25.09
CA ALA A 147 17.21 -11.03 25.05
C ALA A 147 16.76 -9.78 24.26
N ALA A 148 16.03 -9.96 23.16
CA ALA A 148 15.47 -8.85 22.40
C ALA A 148 14.40 -8.11 23.21
N SER A 149 13.53 -8.83 23.94
CA SER A 149 12.53 -8.23 24.83
C SER A 149 13.18 -7.36 25.92
N LEU A 150 14.25 -7.85 26.57
CA LEU A 150 15.00 -7.07 27.58
C LEU A 150 15.71 -5.84 26.98
N SER A 151 16.25 -5.97 25.76
CA SER A 151 16.86 -4.86 25.02
C SER A 151 15.82 -3.79 24.64
N LEU A 152 14.60 -4.19 24.26
CA LEU A 152 13.52 -3.25 23.97
C LEU A 152 13.07 -2.49 25.22
N VAL A 153 12.90 -3.17 26.35
CA VAL A 153 12.52 -2.52 27.62
C VAL A 153 13.53 -1.42 27.99
N SER A 154 14.83 -1.70 27.84
CA SER A 154 15.86 -0.69 28.11
C SER A 154 15.88 0.46 27.07
N LYS A 155 15.68 0.17 25.78
CA LYS A 155 15.58 1.19 24.71
C LYS A 155 14.38 2.12 24.84
N LEU A 156 13.26 1.60 25.32
CA LEU A 156 12.02 2.37 25.50
C LEU A 156 12.09 3.32 26.71
N GLY A 157 13.15 3.24 27.53
CA GLY A 157 13.35 4.13 28.68
C GLY A 157 12.26 4.00 29.75
N ILE A 158 11.54 2.89 29.76
CA ILE A 158 10.47 2.62 30.72
C ILE A 158 11.11 2.29 32.06
N MET A 159 11.18 3.28 32.94
CA MET A 159 11.63 3.12 34.32
C MET A 159 10.48 2.83 35.29
N ASP A 160 9.25 3.23 34.94
CA ASP A 160 8.03 2.99 35.72
C ASP A 160 6.96 2.30 34.87
N TRP A 161 6.49 1.14 35.32
CA TRP A 161 5.45 0.34 34.68
C TRP A 161 4.04 0.70 35.15
N ASN A 162 3.89 1.52 36.21
CA ASN A 162 2.59 1.88 36.77
C ASN A 162 1.68 2.60 35.77
N GLY A 163 2.26 3.32 34.80
CA GLY A 163 1.54 4.01 33.73
C GLY A 163 1.24 3.16 32.49
N ILE A 164 1.69 1.90 32.44
CA ILE A 164 1.57 1.04 31.26
C ILE A 164 0.44 0.03 31.45
N GLU A 165 -0.45 -0.07 30.46
CA GLU A 165 -1.48 -1.11 30.42
C GLU A 165 -1.32 -2.06 29.25
N LYS A 166 -1.75 -3.30 29.46
CA LYS A 166 -1.84 -4.33 28.43
C LYS A 166 -3.30 -4.43 27.99
N ASN A 167 -3.55 -4.06 26.74
CA ASN A 167 -4.87 -4.12 26.11
C ASN A 167 -4.86 -5.18 25.00
N ILE A 168 -6.03 -5.75 24.72
CA ILE A 168 -6.22 -6.69 23.60
C ILE A 168 -7.22 -6.08 22.65
N PHE A 169 -6.82 -5.90 21.39
CA PHE A 169 -7.66 -5.38 20.32
C PHE A 169 -7.98 -6.48 19.31
N THR A 170 -9.18 -6.45 18.76
CA THR A 170 -9.58 -7.30 17.63
C THR A 170 -9.61 -6.46 16.36
N LEU A 171 -8.88 -6.89 15.33
CA LEU A 171 -8.77 -6.20 14.06
C LEU A 171 -9.53 -6.96 12.97
N GLY A 172 -10.50 -6.30 12.35
CA GLY A 172 -11.12 -6.75 11.12
C GLY A 172 -10.51 -6.05 9.91
N VAL A 173 -11.13 -6.27 8.75
CA VAL A 173 -10.70 -5.66 7.47
C VAL A 173 -10.74 -4.13 7.53
N GLY A 174 -11.72 -3.54 8.22
CA GLY A 174 -11.85 -2.09 8.35
C GLY A 174 -10.70 -1.47 9.13
N GLU A 175 -10.37 -2.05 10.28
CA GLU A 175 -9.30 -1.59 11.16
C GLU A 175 -7.93 -1.75 10.48
N VAL A 176 -7.66 -2.89 9.84
CA VAL A 176 -6.40 -3.13 9.13
C VAL A 176 -6.24 -2.20 7.93
N LEU A 177 -7.32 -1.94 7.20
CA LEU A 177 -7.27 -0.98 6.10
C LEU A 177 -7.05 0.46 6.60
N ASN A 178 -7.69 0.85 7.70
CA ASN A 178 -7.43 2.14 8.31
C ASN A 178 -5.98 2.24 8.80
N LEU A 179 -5.44 1.17 9.37
CA LEU A 179 -4.03 1.10 9.76
C LEU A 179 -3.08 1.26 8.57
N LEU A 180 -3.38 0.63 7.42
CA LEU A 180 -2.63 0.80 6.17
C LEU A 180 -2.68 2.26 5.67
N VAL A 181 -3.85 2.89 5.68
CA VAL A 181 -3.95 4.29 5.25
C VAL A 181 -3.20 5.20 6.23
N CYS A 182 -3.38 5.00 7.53
CA CYS A 182 -2.66 5.73 8.57
C CYS A 182 -1.15 5.57 8.44
N SER A 183 -0.62 4.38 8.12
CA SER A 183 0.82 4.18 7.98
C SER A 183 1.43 4.88 6.76
N LEU A 184 0.62 5.31 5.79
CA LEU A 184 1.05 6.12 4.66
C LEU A 184 1.12 7.62 4.97
N VAL A 185 0.33 8.09 5.94
CA VAL A 185 0.12 9.54 6.17
C VAL A 185 0.41 10.03 7.59
N CYS A 186 0.53 9.11 8.56
CA CYS A 186 0.74 9.37 9.98
C CYS A 186 1.96 8.60 10.50
N LYS A 187 2.68 9.21 11.45
CA LYS A 187 3.80 8.57 12.15
C LYS A 187 3.36 7.64 13.28
N THR A 188 2.10 7.72 13.70
CA THR A 188 1.57 6.97 14.85
C THR A 188 0.37 6.08 14.51
N PRO A 189 0.46 5.18 13.51
CA PRO A 189 -0.70 4.51 12.96
C PRO A 189 -1.44 3.59 13.93
N LEU A 190 -0.75 2.87 14.85
CA LEU A 190 -1.43 2.01 15.82
C LEU A 190 -2.18 2.87 16.85
N THR A 191 -1.56 3.91 17.39
CA THR A 191 -2.24 4.88 18.28
C THR A 191 -3.46 5.53 17.63
N GLU A 192 -3.34 6.02 16.39
CA GLU A 192 -4.46 6.65 15.68
C GLU A 192 -5.60 5.66 15.40
N THR A 193 -5.26 4.43 15.02
CA THR A 193 -6.26 3.41 14.65
C THR A 193 -6.93 2.79 15.87
N LEU A 194 -6.18 2.51 16.94
CA LEU A 194 -6.67 1.73 18.09
C LEU A 194 -7.18 2.61 19.23
N LEU A 195 -6.59 3.79 19.46
CA LEU A 195 -6.87 4.60 20.65
C LEU A 195 -7.71 5.84 20.37
N LYS A 196 -7.52 6.48 19.20
CA LYS A 196 -8.12 7.80 18.94
C LYS A 196 -9.46 7.75 18.21
N HIS A 197 -9.79 6.65 17.53
CA HIS A 197 -11.03 6.45 16.76
C HIS A 197 -11.42 7.63 15.81
N LYS A 198 -10.52 8.59 15.58
CA LYS A 198 -10.81 9.84 14.87
C LYS A 198 -9.79 9.95 13.72
N PRO A 199 -10.25 9.94 12.47
CA PRO A 199 -9.35 9.86 11.32
C PRO A 199 -8.54 11.15 11.18
N ALA A 200 -7.26 11.01 10.83
CA ALA A 200 -6.37 12.11 10.55
C ALA A 200 -6.95 13.00 9.44
N THR A 201 -7.22 14.26 9.77
CA THR A 201 -7.77 15.24 8.84
C THR A 201 -6.77 15.56 7.73
N ALA A 202 -7.27 15.56 6.49
CA ALA A 202 -6.55 15.84 5.26
C ALA A 202 -5.70 17.13 5.32
N LEU A 203 -4.52 17.09 4.71
CA LEU A 203 -3.78 18.29 4.35
C LEU A 203 -4.60 19.11 3.35
N ASP A 204 -4.77 20.38 3.71
CA ASP A 204 -5.57 21.40 3.05
C ASP A 204 -5.27 21.49 1.54
N THR A 205 -6.28 21.25 0.71
CA THR A 205 -6.19 21.39 -0.76
C THR A 205 -6.83 22.70 -1.17
N GLY A 206 -6.04 23.77 -1.16
CA GLY A 206 -6.46 25.11 -1.57
C GLY A 206 -7.02 25.16 -3.01
N ASN A 207 -8.14 25.86 -3.16
CA ASN A 207 -8.92 26.04 -4.38
C ASN A 207 -8.11 26.58 -5.58
N PHE A 208 -8.29 25.98 -6.76
CA PHE A 208 -7.68 26.42 -8.02
C PHE A 208 -8.50 27.53 -8.69
N VAL A 209 -7.85 28.64 -9.04
CA VAL A 209 -8.42 29.73 -9.85
C VAL A 209 -7.88 29.62 -11.27
N GLN A 210 -8.79 29.71 -12.23
CA GLN A 210 -8.60 29.58 -13.68
C GLN A 210 -7.72 30.74 -14.22
N GLY A 211 -6.60 30.41 -14.88
CA GLY A 211 -5.70 31.39 -15.51
C GLY A 211 -5.68 31.25 -17.04
N LYS A 212 -5.21 32.29 -17.75
CA LYS A 212 -5.17 32.35 -19.23
C LYS A 212 -3.90 31.74 -19.83
N PRO A 213 -3.99 31.00 -20.96
CA PRO A 213 -2.89 30.22 -21.52
C PRO A 213 -1.72 31.09 -21.97
N VAL A 214 -0.50 30.62 -21.76
CA VAL A 214 0.68 31.08 -22.50
C VAL A 214 1.35 29.86 -23.11
N GLU A 215 1.58 29.93 -24.41
CA GLU A 215 2.11 28.85 -25.22
C GLU A 215 3.64 28.96 -25.32
N TYR A 216 4.33 27.87 -25.04
CA TYR A 216 5.75 27.70 -25.38
C TYR A 216 5.83 26.67 -26.49
N GLN A 217 6.43 27.04 -27.61
CA GLN A 217 6.71 26.12 -28.71
C GLN A 217 8.01 25.35 -28.42
N MET A 218 7.98 24.05 -28.71
CA MET A 218 9.18 23.34 -29.14
C MET A 218 8.86 22.57 -30.41
N GLU A 219 9.82 22.62 -31.33
CA GLU A 219 9.76 22.17 -32.71
C GLU A 219 9.33 20.72 -32.90
N ASP A 220 8.61 20.50 -34.00
CA ASP A 220 8.29 19.19 -34.55
C ASP A 220 9.55 18.40 -34.90
N LYS A 221 9.82 17.32 -34.16
CA LYS A 221 10.54 16.16 -34.71
C LYS A 221 9.85 14.86 -34.29
N LYS A 222 9.35 14.14 -35.31
CA LYS A 222 9.02 12.72 -35.25
C LYS A 222 10.27 11.94 -34.82
N ASN A 223 10.20 11.31 -33.65
CA ASN A 223 10.34 9.85 -33.44
C ASN A 223 10.63 9.59 -31.96
N ILE A 224 9.76 8.80 -31.35
CA ILE A 224 9.88 8.27 -29.99
C ILE A 224 11.09 7.32 -29.99
N ARG A 225 12.25 7.82 -29.56
CA ARG A 225 13.42 7.00 -29.13
C ARG A 225 14.20 7.58 -27.95
N ASN A 226 13.83 8.75 -27.43
CA ASN A 226 14.36 9.28 -26.16
C ASN A 226 13.19 9.40 -25.19
N GLY A 227 13.21 8.68 -24.07
CA GLY A 227 12.17 8.63 -23.03
C GLY A 227 11.89 9.96 -22.31
N LYS A 228 11.62 11.02 -23.06
CA LYS A 228 11.36 12.38 -22.57
C LYS A 228 9.91 12.74 -22.88
N ILE A 229 9.10 12.86 -21.83
CA ILE A 229 7.75 13.37 -21.93
C ILE A 229 7.80 14.90 -21.91
N SER A 230 7.07 15.53 -22.83
CA SER A 230 6.93 17.00 -22.88
C SER A 230 5.55 17.42 -22.40
N ILE A 231 5.50 18.45 -21.56
CA ILE A 231 4.28 19.01 -20.97
C ILE A 231 4.33 20.52 -21.18
N LYS A 232 3.21 21.11 -21.58
CA LYS A 232 3.05 22.55 -21.74
C LYS A 232 2.43 23.12 -20.46
N LEU A 233 3.14 24.03 -19.81
CA LEU A 233 2.75 24.59 -18.51
C LEU A 233 2.36 26.06 -18.64
N MET A 234 1.31 26.43 -17.92
CA MET A 234 0.93 27.81 -17.70
C MET A 234 1.22 28.17 -16.24
N VAL A 235 2.09 29.16 -16.02
CA VAL A 235 2.65 29.47 -14.70
C VAL A 235 2.33 30.91 -14.30
N SER A 236 1.81 31.09 -13.11
CA SER A 236 1.66 32.41 -12.49
C SER A 236 2.99 32.82 -11.85
N LYS A 237 3.78 33.65 -12.55
CA LYS A 237 5.11 34.10 -12.10
C LYS A 237 5.07 34.81 -10.75
N SER A 238 4.10 35.71 -10.55
CA SER A 238 3.95 36.46 -9.29
C SER A 238 3.67 35.54 -8.09
N LYS A 239 2.91 34.47 -8.30
CA LYS A 239 2.55 33.48 -7.25
C LYS A 239 3.51 32.28 -7.18
N LYS A 240 4.47 32.18 -8.10
CA LYS A 240 5.38 31.02 -8.26
C LYS A 240 4.63 29.67 -8.28
N LYS A 241 3.52 29.59 -9.01
CA LYS A 241 2.65 28.38 -9.07
C LYS A 241 2.34 27.98 -10.52
N VAL A 242 2.29 26.67 -10.77
CA VAL A 242 1.70 26.10 -11.99
C VAL A 242 0.18 26.21 -11.88
N CYS A 243 -0.44 26.85 -12.86
CA CYS A 243 -1.89 27.07 -12.88
C CYS A 243 -2.62 26.05 -13.76
N TYR A 244 -1.97 25.58 -14.82
CA TYR A 244 -2.52 24.62 -15.76
C TYR A 244 -1.39 23.87 -16.47
N ALA A 245 -1.66 22.63 -16.85
CA ALA A 245 -0.76 21.77 -17.61
C ALA A 245 -1.54 21.09 -18.74
N GLU A 246 -1.05 21.23 -19.96
CA GLU A 246 -1.53 20.48 -21.12
C GLU A 246 -0.48 19.43 -21.48
N ALA A 247 -0.91 18.19 -21.65
CA ALA A 247 -0.02 17.07 -21.90
C ALA A 247 -0.60 16.10 -22.93
N LYS A 248 0.29 15.42 -23.65
CA LYS A 248 -0.09 14.35 -24.58
C LYS A 248 -0.49 13.09 -23.81
N LYS A 249 -1.13 12.16 -24.53
CA LYS A 249 -1.61 10.87 -24.02
C LYS A 249 -0.57 10.15 -23.16
N ASP A 250 0.70 10.16 -23.55
CA ASP A 250 1.75 9.42 -22.86
C ASP A 250 1.98 9.89 -21.42
N PHE A 251 1.82 11.19 -21.14
CA PHE A 251 1.91 11.72 -19.78
C PHE A 251 0.68 11.35 -18.95
N VAL A 252 -0.51 11.40 -19.56
CA VAL A 252 -1.74 11.03 -18.88
C VAL A 252 -1.69 9.54 -18.51
N ASN A 253 -1.26 8.68 -19.43
CA ASN A 253 -1.06 7.26 -19.16
C ASN A 253 -0.01 7.03 -18.05
N LEU A 254 1.09 7.79 -18.04
CA LEU A 254 2.07 7.74 -16.95
C LEU A 254 1.46 8.15 -15.60
N LEU A 255 0.63 9.19 -15.55
CA LEU A 255 -0.05 9.54 -14.30
C LEU A 255 -0.97 8.42 -13.86
N LEU A 256 -1.79 7.88 -14.77
CA LEU A 256 -2.73 6.80 -14.48
C LEU A 256 -2.04 5.52 -14.03
N SER A 257 -0.84 5.21 -14.54
CA SER A 257 -0.08 4.04 -14.11
C SER A 257 0.38 4.12 -12.65
N PHE A 258 0.35 5.29 -12.01
CA PHE A 258 0.60 5.39 -10.56
C PHE A 258 -0.40 4.58 -9.74
N LEU A 259 -1.62 4.39 -10.24
CA LEU A 259 -2.66 3.58 -9.58
C LEU A 259 -2.34 2.08 -9.64
N THR A 260 -1.49 1.64 -10.58
CA THR A 260 -1.12 0.23 -10.74
C THR A 260 0.21 -0.11 -10.07
N ILE A 261 0.89 0.85 -9.43
CA ILE A 261 2.16 0.61 -8.73
C ILE A 261 1.87 -0.18 -7.44
N PRO A 262 2.50 -1.35 -7.23
CA PRO A 262 2.44 -2.02 -5.94
C PRO A 262 3.25 -1.23 -4.89
N LEU A 263 2.74 -1.16 -3.67
CA LEU A 263 3.32 -0.35 -2.61
C LEU A 263 4.79 -0.71 -2.30
N GLY A 264 5.15 -2.00 -2.35
CA GLY A 264 6.52 -2.46 -2.15
C GLY A 264 7.47 -1.95 -3.22
N HIS A 265 7.04 -1.88 -4.49
CA HIS A 265 7.85 -1.29 -5.56
C HIS A 265 8.02 0.22 -5.35
N PHE A 266 6.96 0.91 -4.92
CA PHE A 266 7.04 2.32 -4.57
C PHE A 266 8.08 2.58 -3.46
N LEU A 267 8.11 1.74 -2.41
CA LEU A 267 9.03 1.87 -1.28
C LEU A 267 10.45 1.40 -1.59
N LYS A 268 10.63 0.48 -2.55
CA LYS A 268 11.94 0.06 -3.07
C LYS A 268 12.69 1.21 -3.71
N GLN A 269 11.98 2.08 -4.43
CA GLN A 269 12.59 3.28 -5.00
C GLN A 269 13.02 4.20 -3.84
N LYS A 270 14.20 4.83 -3.95
CA LYS A 270 14.78 5.72 -2.91
C LYS A 270 13.98 7.03 -2.65
N CYS A 271 12.68 7.03 -2.89
CA CYS A 271 11.70 8.10 -2.66
C CYS A 271 11.02 8.05 -1.28
N SER A 272 11.46 7.17 -0.39
CA SER A 272 10.85 6.96 0.94
C SER A 272 10.86 8.19 1.85
N SER A 273 11.64 9.23 1.55
CA SER A 273 11.62 10.50 2.30
C SER A 273 10.37 11.37 2.06
N SER A 274 9.48 11.00 1.14
CA SER A 274 8.32 11.81 0.72
C SER A 274 6.99 11.42 1.37
N LEU A 275 6.87 10.23 1.94
CA LEU A 275 5.68 9.86 2.72
C LEU A 275 5.81 10.42 4.14
N ASN A 276 4.72 10.99 4.65
CA ASN A 276 4.67 11.50 6.02
C ASN A 276 4.43 10.38 7.05
N GLY A 277 4.14 9.15 6.59
CA GLY A 277 3.90 7.99 7.43
C GLY A 277 5.14 7.16 7.75
N CYS A 278 4.94 5.97 8.33
CA CYS A 278 5.99 5.06 8.80
C CYS A 278 6.02 3.70 8.05
N ILE A 279 5.29 3.56 6.95
CA ILE A 279 5.22 2.30 6.19
C ILE A 279 6.59 1.81 5.69
N ASP A 280 7.56 2.70 5.54
CA ASP A 280 8.92 2.36 5.13
C ASP A 280 9.64 1.48 6.16
N HIS A 281 9.29 1.60 7.45
CA HIS A 281 9.79 0.72 8.50
C HIS A 281 9.29 -0.72 8.34
N LEU A 282 8.03 -0.91 7.94
CA LEU A 282 7.51 -2.22 7.60
C LEU A 282 8.23 -2.81 6.38
N TYR A 283 8.48 -2.00 5.35
CA TYR A 283 9.24 -2.44 4.19
C TYR A 283 10.69 -2.83 4.56
N LYS A 284 11.37 -2.04 5.41
CA LYS A 284 12.70 -2.38 5.95
C LYS A 284 12.66 -3.70 6.71
N SER A 285 11.65 -3.95 7.53
CA SER A 285 11.47 -5.26 8.19
C SER A 285 11.41 -6.41 7.19
N VAL A 286 10.74 -6.25 6.05
CA VAL A 286 10.73 -7.26 4.97
C VAL A 286 12.12 -7.43 4.32
N GLN A 287 12.88 -6.35 4.15
CA GLN A 287 14.24 -6.44 3.60
C GLN A 287 15.20 -7.18 4.55
N ASP A 288 15.14 -6.83 5.83
CA ASP A 288 16.04 -7.34 6.89
C ASP A 288 15.62 -8.73 7.41
N LEU A 289 14.44 -9.20 7.02
CA LEU A 289 13.91 -10.51 7.40
C LEU A 289 14.82 -11.65 6.95
N ASP A 290 15.13 -12.54 7.89
CA ASP A 290 15.84 -13.79 7.63
C ASP A 290 15.05 -14.66 6.63
N GLU A 291 15.75 -15.20 5.63
CA GLU A 291 15.18 -16.05 4.58
C GLU A 291 14.43 -17.26 5.16
N GLN A 292 14.85 -17.77 6.32
CA GLN A 292 14.22 -18.91 6.99
C GLN A 292 12.80 -18.63 7.52
N ARG A 293 12.41 -17.35 7.63
CA ARG A 293 11.07 -16.96 8.11
C ARG A 293 10.05 -16.82 6.99
N LEU A 294 10.51 -16.77 5.75
CA LEU A 294 9.66 -16.78 4.57
C LEU A 294 9.70 -18.17 3.95
N LYS A 295 8.63 -18.54 3.26
CA LYS A 295 8.51 -19.85 2.61
C LYS A 295 9.58 -20.09 1.56
N SER A 296 10.05 -19.03 0.90
CA SER A 296 11.15 -19.07 -0.06
C SER A 296 11.61 -17.66 -0.41
N ASN A 297 12.78 -17.57 -1.06
CA ASN A 297 13.30 -16.32 -1.60
C ASN A 297 12.38 -15.68 -2.64
N TYR A 298 11.61 -16.49 -3.38
CA TYR A 298 10.55 -16.01 -4.26
C TYR A 298 9.50 -15.16 -3.52
N HIS A 299 9.09 -15.58 -2.32
CA HIS A 299 8.12 -14.81 -1.52
C HIS A 299 8.75 -13.49 -1.02
N LYS A 300 10.04 -13.49 -0.70
CA LYS A 300 10.75 -12.26 -0.32
C LYS A 300 10.81 -11.27 -1.49
N GLU A 301 11.16 -11.74 -2.68
CA GLU A 301 11.19 -10.92 -3.89
C GLU A 301 9.81 -10.36 -4.24
N MET A 302 8.74 -11.15 -4.07
CA MET A 302 7.36 -10.70 -4.29
C MET A 302 6.96 -9.53 -3.39
N LEU A 303 7.55 -9.41 -2.20
CA LEU A 303 7.26 -8.33 -1.26
C LEU A 303 8.20 -7.12 -1.44
N VAL A 304 9.49 -7.37 -1.66
CA VAL A 304 10.52 -6.30 -1.79
C VAL A 304 10.50 -5.66 -3.17
N SER A 305 10.17 -6.42 -4.21
CA SER A 305 10.14 -5.96 -5.60
C SER A 305 8.95 -6.56 -6.37
N PRO A 306 7.71 -6.30 -5.90
CA PRO A 306 6.50 -6.82 -6.52
C PRO A 306 6.40 -6.44 -8.00
N LYS A 307 6.08 -7.44 -8.83
CA LYS A 307 5.84 -7.28 -10.27
C LYS A 307 4.38 -6.97 -10.57
N LEU A 308 4.13 -6.33 -11.70
CA LEU A 308 2.77 -6.16 -12.21
C LEU A 308 2.21 -7.49 -12.70
N ALA A 309 0.90 -7.68 -12.59
CA ALA A 309 0.26 -8.80 -13.28
C ALA A 309 0.35 -8.57 -14.79
N SER A 310 0.38 -9.66 -15.57
CA SER A 310 0.52 -9.56 -17.03
C SER A 310 -0.62 -8.74 -17.66
N GLY A 311 -0.25 -7.84 -18.58
CA GLY A 311 -1.19 -6.97 -19.30
C GLY A 311 -1.62 -5.71 -18.55
N ILE A 312 -1.01 -5.42 -17.39
CA ILE A 312 -1.24 -4.20 -16.61
C ILE A 312 -0.15 -3.15 -16.84
N GLY A 313 1.02 -3.58 -17.30
CA GLY A 313 2.16 -2.71 -17.55
C GLY A 313 1.88 -1.69 -18.63
N TYR A 314 2.57 -0.56 -18.49
CA TYR A 314 2.50 0.52 -19.45
C TYR A 314 3.62 0.36 -20.47
N GLU A 315 3.28 0.32 -21.77
CA GLU A 315 4.23 0.06 -22.87
C GLU A 315 5.48 0.96 -22.85
N ASN A 316 5.34 2.19 -22.34
CA ASN A 316 6.47 3.09 -22.10
C ASN A 316 6.86 3.00 -20.62
N ASP A 317 7.53 1.91 -20.22
CA ASP A 317 7.89 1.55 -18.84
C ASP A 317 8.90 2.55 -18.19
N LEU A 318 8.45 3.78 -18.00
CA LEU A 318 9.21 4.85 -17.33
C LEU A 318 9.35 4.60 -15.82
N LEU A 319 8.55 3.69 -15.28
CA LEU A 319 8.55 3.32 -13.86
C LEU A 319 9.44 2.11 -13.55
N GLY A 320 9.90 1.40 -14.59
CA GLY A 320 10.77 0.24 -14.49
C GLY A 320 10.13 -0.91 -13.73
N ILE A 321 8.81 -1.09 -13.85
CA ILE A 321 8.10 -2.17 -13.14
C ILE A 321 7.94 -3.35 -14.08
N GLU A 322 8.64 -4.42 -13.76
CA GLU A 322 8.52 -5.66 -14.52
C GLU A 322 7.11 -6.23 -14.42
N GLU A 323 6.58 -6.71 -15.54
CA GLU A 323 5.43 -7.62 -15.53
C GLU A 323 5.88 -9.04 -15.17
N ALA A 324 5.05 -9.75 -14.41
CA ALA A 324 5.24 -11.16 -14.20
C ALA A 324 5.09 -11.90 -15.54
N SER A 325 6.04 -12.77 -15.85
CA SER A 325 5.84 -13.77 -16.89
C SER A 325 4.62 -14.62 -16.52
N HIS A 326 3.85 -15.05 -17.53
CA HIS A 326 2.74 -15.98 -17.30
C HIS A 326 3.26 -17.16 -16.46
N PRO A 327 2.61 -17.51 -15.34
CA PRO A 327 3.02 -18.66 -14.54
C PRO A 327 3.20 -19.89 -15.43
N PRO A 328 4.29 -20.67 -15.28
CA PRO A 328 4.57 -21.84 -16.12
C PRO A 328 3.55 -22.99 -15.97
N TYR A 329 2.47 -22.82 -15.20
CA TYR A 329 1.49 -23.86 -14.89
C TYR A 329 0.22 -23.84 -15.76
N TYR A 330 0.18 -23.03 -16.84
CA TYR A 330 -1.01 -22.97 -17.71
C TYR A 330 -1.00 -23.96 -18.90
N HIS A 331 -0.07 -24.92 -18.95
CA HIS A 331 -0.14 -26.02 -19.90
C HIS A 331 -0.74 -27.27 -19.25
N ALA A 332 -2.06 -27.27 -19.05
CA ALA A 332 -2.82 -28.52 -19.10
C ALA A 332 -3.34 -28.65 -20.53
N GLN A 333 -2.75 -29.60 -21.27
CA GLN A 333 -3.12 -29.93 -22.64
C GLN A 333 -4.57 -30.43 -22.70
N TYR A 334 -5.22 -30.14 -23.83
CA TYR A 334 -6.58 -30.51 -24.21
C TYR A 334 -6.86 -32.00 -24.12
#